data_AF-A0AAV8EGR3-F1
#
_entry.id   AF-A0AAV8EGR3-F1
#
_cell.length_a   1.000
_cell.length_b   1.000
_cell.length_c   1.000
_cell.angle_alpha   90.00
_cell.angle_beta   90.00
_cell.angle_gamma   90.00
#
_symmetry.space_group_name_H-M   'P 1'
#
loop_
_entity.id
_entity.type
_entity.pdbx_description
1 polymer ?
#
loop_
_entity_poly.entity_id
_entity_poly.type
_entity_poly.pdbx_seq_one_letter_code
_entity_poly.pdbx_strand_id
1 'polypeptide(L)'
;MYKDYNLRFFTYWTAGDGTKRGCYNLDCPGFVLADGANIHPGHSLWPLSDINLGMRYITLRIKKDEATGDWSLYREDKGGPIGGMTLVGWWPKTLFNGLVDSGNEIEWTGSVFYPSDETPPTMGSQLFPKMLEGGAAHFYDCYGFTTTGSIYEYDYQPYPVVTKPECYNVSLWYDTGKPGYKHFFYGGRCPDPEPPSV
;
A
#
# COMPACT_ATOMS: atom_id res chain seq x y z
N MET A 1 6.06 -17.37 0.22
CA MET A 1 5.43 -17.25 -1.12
C MET A 1 6.44 -17.43 -2.25
N TYR A 2 7.48 -16.60 -2.36
CA TYR A 2 8.38 -16.62 -3.55
C TYR A 2 9.81 -17.12 -3.31
N LYS A 3 10.18 -17.44 -2.04
CA LYS A 3 11.49 -17.97 -1.65
C LYS A 3 12.70 -17.13 -2.12
N ASP A 4 12.52 -15.81 -2.21
CA ASP A 4 13.57 -14.82 -2.48
C ASP A 4 13.36 -13.55 -1.66
N TYR A 5 14.28 -12.59 -1.82
CA TYR A 5 14.29 -11.30 -1.11
C TYR A 5 13.84 -10.13 -2.00
N ASN A 6 13.20 -10.41 -3.13
CA ASN A 6 12.78 -9.35 -4.04
C ASN A 6 11.54 -8.63 -3.50
N LEU A 7 11.49 -7.30 -3.64
CA LEU A 7 10.25 -6.56 -3.41
C LEU A 7 9.19 -7.03 -4.42
N ARG A 8 8.08 -7.58 -3.93
CA ARG A 8 7.00 -8.09 -4.79
C ARG A 8 5.77 -7.19 -4.70
N PHE A 9 5.21 -6.83 -5.84
CA PHE A 9 3.87 -6.28 -5.91
C PHE A 9 2.86 -7.38 -5.58
N PHE A 10 1.88 -7.09 -4.74
CA PHE A 10 0.87 -8.06 -4.34
C PHE A 10 -0.51 -7.41 -4.21
N THR A 11 -1.54 -8.24 -4.29
CA THR A 11 -2.92 -7.86 -4.01
C THR A 11 -3.48 -8.75 -2.92
N TYR A 12 -4.41 -8.21 -2.12
CA TYR A 12 -5.17 -8.98 -1.14
C TYR A 12 -6.58 -8.42 -1.08
N TRP A 13 -7.57 -9.30 -0.96
CA TRP A 13 -8.96 -8.90 -0.70
C TRP A 13 -9.57 -9.76 0.40
N THR A 14 -10.57 -9.20 1.07
CA THR A 14 -11.42 -9.89 2.05
C THR A 14 -12.88 -9.48 1.82
N ALA A 15 -13.80 -10.38 2.14
CA ALA A 15 -15.24 -10.15 2.00
C ALA A 15 -15.78 -9.01 2.88
N GLY A 16 -15.09 -8.73 4.00
CA GLY A 16 -15.44 -7.65 4.93
C GLY A 16 -16.71 -7.91 5.76
N ASP A 17 -17.21 -9.14 5.79
CA ASP A 17 -18.47 -9.54 6.46
C ASP A 17 -18.23 -10.45 7.67
N GLY A 18 -17.00 -10.50 8.19
CA GLY A 18 -16.60 -11.41 9.26
C GLY A 18 -16.42 -12.86 8.81
N THR A 19 -16.76 -13.20 7.56
CA THR A 19 -16.35 -14.48 6.98
C THR A 19 -14.84 -14.44 6.74
N LYS A 20 -14.13 -15.53 7.04
CA LYS A 20 -12.68 -15.66 6.77
C LYS A 20 -12.37 -15.81 5.28
N ARG A 21 -13.24 -15.28 4.39
CA ARG A 21 -13.10 -15.37 2.95
C ARG A 21 -12.25 -14.20 2.47
N GLY A 22 -11.08 -14.53 1.93
CA GLY A 22 -10.13 -13.59 1.36
C GLY A 22 -9.04 -14.33 0.62
N CYS A 23 -8.19 -13.60 -0.10
CA CYS A 23 -7.21 -14.22 -0.98
C CYS A 23 -6.09 -13.28 -1.36
N TYR A 24 -4.89 -13.85 -1.45
CA TYR A 24 -3.72 -13.15 -1.98
C TYR A 24 -3.59 -13.40 -3.48
N ASN A 25 -3.16 -12.36 -4.19
CA ASN A 25 -2.71 -12.42 -5.58
C ASN A 25 -3.71 -13.15 -6.49
N LEU A 26 -3.20 -14.14 -7.24
CA LEU A 26 -3.95 -15.01 -8.14
C LEU A 26 -4.10 -16.42 -7.56
N ASP A 27 -3.89 -16.59 -6.25
CA ASP A 27 -3.93 -17.90 -5.59
C ASP A 27 -5.36 -18.49 -5.58
N CYS A 28 -6.36 -17.66 -5.87
CA CYS A 28 -7.74 -18.05 -6.08
C CYS A 28 -8.46 -17.10 -7.06
N PRO A 29 -9.67 -17.44 -7.55
CA PRO A 29 -10.45 -16.64 -8.51
C PRO A 29 -11.06 -15.34 -7.93
N GLY A 30 -10.25 -14.42 -7.42
CA GLY A 30 -10.71 -13.16 -6.84
C GLY A 30 -10.14 -11.88 -7.47
N PHE A 31 -8.98 -11.97 -8.12
CA PHE A 31 -8.45 -10.85 -8.90
C PHE A 31 -8.34 -11.28 -10.37
N VAL A 32 -8.95 -10.50 -11.26
CA VAL A 32 -8.90 -10.74 -12.70
C VAL A 32 -7.84 -9.83 -13.29
N LEU A 33 -6.79 -10.42 -13.83
CA LEU A 33 -5.70 -9.68 -14.47
C LEU A 33 -6.16 -9.11 -15.82
N ALA A 34 -5.86 -7.85 -16.09
CA ALA A 34 -6.17 -7.24 -17.37
C ALA A 34 -5.14 -7.61 -18.45
N ASP A 35 -5.61 -7.77 -19.68
CA ASP A 35 -4.73 -7.96 -20.83
C ASP A 35 -3.84 -6.74 -21.03
N GLY A 36 -2.54 -6.97 -21.20
CA GLY A 36 -1.54 -5.90 -21.38
C GLY A 36 -1.13 -5.18 -20.09
N ALA A 37 -1.50 -5.70 -18.91
CA ALA A 37 -1.04 -5.16 -17.63
C ALA A 37 0.51 -5.14 -17.55
N ASN A 38 1.08 -3.96 -17.28
CA ASN A 38 2.53 -3.75 -17.18
C ASN A 38 3.12 -4.15 -15.82
N ILE A 39 2.26 -4.39 -14.84
CA ILE A 39 2.55 -5.00 -13.55
C ILE A 39 1.46 -6.01 -13.25
N HIS A 40 1.78 -7.04 -12.47
CA HIS A 40 0.80 -8.01 -12.01
C HIS A 40 1.18 -8.50 -10.61
N PRO A 41 0.24 -9.08 -9.84
CA PRO A 41 0.56 -9.71 -8.57
C PRO A 41 1.71 -10.72 -8.70
N GLY A 42 2.66 -10.67 -7.76
CA GLY A 42 3.90 -11.46 -7.76
C GLY A 42 5.07 -10.86 -8.56
N HIS A 43 4.85 -9.81 -9.35
CA HIS A 43 5.91 -9.15 -10.12
C HIS A 43 6.96 -8.54 -9.18
N SER A 44 8.25 -8.80 -9.46
CA SER A 44 9.38 -8.14 -8.80
C SER A 44 9.48 -6.67 -9.19
N LEU A 45 9.55 -5.78 -8.21
CA LEU A 45 9.74 -4.36 -8.43
C LEU A 45 11.23 -4.02 -8.50
N TRP A 46 11.63 -3.34 -9.57
CA TRP A 46 13.00 -2.87 -9.81
C TRP A 46 12.99 -1.67 -10.77
N PRO A 47 13.89 -0.67 -10.62
CA PRO A 47 14.84 -0.49 -9.51
C PRO A 47 14.17 -0.10 -8.19
N LEU A 48 14.83 -0.41 -7.08
CA LEU A 48 14.40 0.00 -5.74
C LEU A 48 14.87 1.42 -5.40
N SER A 49 14.18 2.05 -4.44
CA SER A 49 14.66 3.28 -3.80
C SER A 49 15.96 3.02 -3.04
N ASP A 50 16.86 3.98 -3.10
CA ASP A 50 18.12 3.98 -2.35
C ASP A 50 18.38 5.39 -1.81
N ILE A 51 18.80 5.47 -0.55
CA ILE A 51 19.03 6.74 0.16
C ILE A 51 20.05 7.62 -0.58
N ASN A 52 21.02 7.02 -1.27
CA ASN A 52 22.10 7.71 -1.97
C ASN A 52 21.87 7.81 -3.49
N LEU A 53 21.09 6.91 -4.09
CA LEU A 53 20.88 6.87 -5.55
C LEU A 53 19.53 7.43 -6.01
N GLY A 54 18.63 7.70 -5.07
CA GLY A 54 17.36 8.37 -5.31
C GLY A 54 16.13 7.49 -5.06
N MET A 55 15.00 8.18 -4.94
CA MET A 55 13.70 7.57 -4.64
C MET A 55 12.99 7.09 -5.90
N ARG A 56 12.29 5.97 -5.77
CA ARG A 56 11.46 5.35 -6.79
C ARG A 56 10.03 5.27 -6.26
N TYR A 57 9.08 5.43 -7.16
CA TYR A 57 7.66 5.46 -6.84
C TYR A 57 6.91 4.49 -7.74
N ILE A 58 5.88 3.86 -7.17
CA ILE A 58 4.79 3.27 -7.91
C ILE A 58 3.53 4.04 -7.55
N THR A 59 2.82 4.54 -8.55
CA THR A 59 1.56 5.25 -8.32
C THR A 59 0.42 4.29 -8.62
N LEU A 60 -0.48 4.10 -7.65
CA LEU A 60 -1.61 3.20 -7.76
C LEU A 60 -2.91 3.94 -7.57
N ARG A 61 -3.93 3.54 -8.31
CA ARG A 61 -5.31 4.03 -8.14
C ARG A 61 -6.27 2.85 -8.08
N ILE A 62 -7.13 2.86 -7.07
CA ILE A 62 -8.26 1.94 -6.98
C ILE A 62 -9.53 2.75 -7.23
N LYS A 63 -10.37 2.30 -8.15
CA LYS A 63 -11.63 2.94 -8.50
C LYS A 63 -12.71 1.88 -8.70
N LYS A 64 -13.91 2.14 -8.19
CA LYS A 64 -15.10 1.38 -8.57
C LYS A 64 -15.58 1.79 -9.95
N ASP A 65 -15.72 0.83 -10.85
CA ASP A 65 -16.30 1.01 -12.17
C ASP A 65 -17.83 1.08 -12.05
N GLU A 66 -18.45 2.16 -12.53
CA GLU A 66 -19.89 2.37 -12.36
C GLU A 66 -20.75 1.46 -13.23
N ALA A 67 -20.23 1.00 -14.38
CA ALA A 67 -20.98 0.18 -15.31
C ALA A 67 -21.08 -1.27 -14.83
N THR A 68 -19.98 -1.79 -14.31
CA THR A 68 -19.88 -3.19 -13.85
C THR A 68 -20.15 -3.32 -12.35
N GLY A 69 -19.76 -2.31 -11.57
CA GLY A 69 -19.69 -2.31 -10.11
C GLY A 69 -18.39 -2.91 -9.56
N ASP A 70 -17.47 -3.36 -10.43
CA ASP A 70 -16.21 -3.98 -10.03
C ASP A 70 -15.21 -2.94 -9.53
N TRP A 71 -14.24 -3.38 -8.72
CA TRP A 71 -13.18 -2.52 -8.21
C TRP A 71 -11.92 -2.70 -9.05
N SER A 72 -11.55 -1.68 -9.81
CA SER A 72 -10.43 -1.70 -10.74
C SER A 72 -9.18 -1.09 -10.12
N LEU A 73 -8.03 -1.74 -10.37
CA LEU A 73 -6.70 -1.29 -9.97
C LEU A 73 -5.92 -0.79 -11.18
N TYR A 74 -5.39 0.41 -11.09
CA TYR A 74 -4.59 1.08 -12.11
C TYR A 74 -3.19 1.40 -11.57
N ARG A 75 -2.21 1.44 -12.48
CA ARG A 75 -0.87 1.97 -12.26
C ARG A 75 -0.67 3.25 -13.07
N GLU A 76 -0.08 4.29 -12.47
CA GLU A 76 0.07 5.64 -13.05
C GLU A 76 1.52 6.12 -13.06
N ASP A 77 2.41 5.33 -13.63
CA ASP A 77 3.82 5.71 -13.66
C ASP A 77 4.09 6.71 -14.80
N LYS A 78 4.83 7.78 -14.49
CA LYS A 78 5.14 8.92 -15.38
C LYS A 78 5.86 8.57 -16.70
N GLY A 79 6.20 7.29 -16.93
CA GLY A 79 6.79 6.78 -18.17
C GLY A 79 5.83 6.03 -19.10
N GLY A 80 4.56 5.87 -18.73
CA GLY A 80 3.51 5.34 -19.60
C GLY A 80 3.10 6.35 -20.70
N PRO A 81 2.27 5.95 -21.69
CA PRO A 81 1.76 6.88 -22.71
C PRO A 81 1.17 8.14 -22.03
N ILE A 82 1.37 9.31 -22.64
CA ILE A 82 1.05 10.63 -22.05
C ILE A 82 -0.37 10.63 -21.45
N GLY A 83 -0.48 10.77 -20.13
CA GLY A 83 -1.73 10.61 -19.35
C GLY A 83 -1.95 9.23 -18.69
N GLY A 84 -0.90 8.40 -18.66
CA GLY A 84 -0.93 6.93 -18.59
C GLY A 84 -1.34 6.27 -17.29
N MET A 85 -2.64 6.09 -17.12
CA MET A 85 -3.21 5.00 -16.32
C MET A 85 -3.18 3.70 -17.13
N THR A 86 -2.50 2.67 -16.64
CA THR A 86 -2.60 1.30 -17.18
C THR A 86 -3.47 0.47 -16.24
N LEU A 87 -4.52 -0.15 -16.77
CA LEU A 87 -5.33 -1.10 -16.01
C LEU A 87 -4.47 -2.32 -15.66
N VAL A 88 -4.39 -2.63 -14.36
CA VAL A 88 -3.69 -3.81 -13.86
C VAL A 88 -4.66 -5.00 -13.82
N GLY A 89 -5.88 -4.76 -13.36
CA GLY A 89 -6.90 -5.78 -13.18
C GLY A 89 -8.02 -5.28 -12.28
N TRP A 90 -8.93 -6.17 -11.91
CA TRP A 90 -10.07 -5.82 -11.07
C TRP A 90 -10.48 -6.94 -10.11
N TRP A 91 -11.14 -6.55 -9.02
CA TRP A 91 -11.86 -7.43 -8.12
C TRP A 91 -13.35 -7.39 -8.47
N PRO A 92 -13.97 -8.54 -8.83
CA PRO A 92 -15.40 -8.58 -9.10
C PRO A 92 -16.23 -8.10 -7.90
N LYS A 93 -17.30 -7.34 -8.14
CA LYS A 93 -18.17 -6.83 -7.07
C LYS A 93 -18.77 -7.93 -6.19
N THR A 94 -18.97 -9.12 -6.76
CA THR A 94 -19.52 -10.30 -6.07
C THR A 94 -18.62 -10.79 -4.94
N LEU A 95 -17.39 -10.29 -4.87
CA LEU A 95 -16.51 -10.56 -3.74
C LEU A 95 -16.91 -9.82 -2.47
N PHE A 96 -17.62 -8.70 -2.56
CA PHE A 96 -17.80 -7.78 -1.45
C PHE A 96 -19.26 -7.66 -1.04
N ASN A 97 -19.49 -7.64 0.27
CA ASN A 97 -20.81 -7.31 0.84
C ASN A 97 -20.87 -5.85 1.29
N GLY A 98 -19.76 -5.28 1.78
CA GLY A 98 -19.70 -3.91 2.28
C GLY A 98 -19.27 -2.84 1.26
N LEU A 99 -18.58 -3.24 0.18
CA LEU A 99 -18.05 -2.32 -0.85
C LEU A 99 -18.92 -2.33 -2.12
N VAL A 100 -20.20 -2.67 -1.98
CA VAL A 100 -21.13 -2.82 -3.11
C VAL A 100 -21.51 -1.47 -3.71
N ASP A 101 -21.69 -0.44 -2.88
CA ASP A 101 -22.13 0.89 -3.33
C ASP A 101 -20.97 1.87 -3.42
N SER A 102 -20.21 2.02 -2.33
CA SER A 102 -19.00 2.85 -2.26
C SER A 102 -18.04 2.31 -1.20
N GLY A 103 -16.83 2.87 -1.15
CA GLY A 103 -15.97 2.75 0.02
C GLY A 103 -16.43 3.77 1.07
N ASN A 104 -16.54 3.34 2.32
CA ASN A 104 -16.84 4.19 3.47
C ASN A 104 -15.59 4.52 4.30
N GLU A 105 -14.52 3.75 4.12
CA GLU A 105 -13.24 3.91 4.81
C GLU A 105 -12.09 3.65 3.85
N ILE A 106 -11.00 4.41 4.00
CA ILE A 106 -9.76 4.21 3.24
C ILE A 106 -8.62 4.16 4.26
N GLU A 107 -7.83 3.10 4.20
CA GLU A 107 -6.67 2.92 5.07
C GLU A 107 -5.39 2.83 4.22
N TRP A 108 -4.38 3.62 4.59
CA TRP A 108 -3.01 3.43 4.13
C TRP A 108 -2.25 2.69 5.23
N THR A 109 -1.94 1.42 4.96
CA THR A 109 -1.47 0.50 5.99
C THR A 109 -0.24 -0.30 5.57
N GLY A 110 0.35 -0.98 6.54
CA GLY A 110 1.49 -1.87 6.36
C GLY A 110 1.53 -2.88 7.49
N SER A 111 2.11 -4.05 7.24
CA SER A 111 2.22 -5.11 8.24
C SER A 111 3.52 -5.86 8.08
N VAL A 112 4.05 -6.34 9.20
CA VAL A 112 5.24 -7.19 9.26
C VAL A 112 4.83 -8.53 9.83
N PHE A 113 5.09 -9.60 9.08
CA PHE A 113 4.84 -10.97 9.49
C PHE A 113 6.17 -11.73 9.47
N TYR A 114 6.48 -12.39 10.58
CA TYR A 114 7.67 -13.21 10.76
C TYR A 114 7.37 -14.33 11.76
N PRO A 115 8.04 -15.50 11.64
CA PRO A 115 7.97 -16.53 12.68
C PRO A 115 8.45 -16.01 14.03
N SER A 116 7.87 -16.52 15.11
CA SER A 116 8.17 -16.06 16.48
C SER A 116 9.61 -16.33 16.93
N ASP A 117 10.30 -17.26 16.27
CA ASP A 117 11.67 -17.69 16.52
C ASP A 117 12.69 -17.04 15.57
N GLU A 118 12.26 -16.15 14.68
CA GLU A 118 13.13 -15.43 13.77
C GLU A 118 13.32 -13.96 14.18
N THR A 119 14.45 -13.37 13.75
CA THR A 119 14.70 -11.94 13.93
C THR A 119 13.66 -11.13 13.16
N PRO A 120 12.95 -10.17 13.82
CA PRO A 120 11.98 -9.34 13.13
C PRO A 120 12.64 -8.58 11.97
N PRO A 121 12.05 -8.59 10.76
CA PRO A 121 12.62 -7.88 9.63
C PRO A 121 12.47 -6.36 9.81
N THR A 122 13.24 -5.58 9.06
CA THR A 122 13.08 -4.13 9.02
C THR A 122 11.86 -3.74 8.18
N MET A 123 11.31 -2.55 8.44
CA MET A 123 10.20 -1.99 7.65
C MET A 123 10.68 -0.78 6.85
N GLY A 124 10.24 -0.69 5.59
CA GLY A 124 10.53 0.43 4.71
C GLY A 124 12.03 0.59 4.48
N SER A 125 12.57 1.76 4.79
CA SER A 125 13.99 2.07 4.67
C SER A 125 14.80 1.74 5.92
N GLN A 126 14.31 0.86 6.82
CA GLN A 126 14.84 0.54 8.16
C GLN A 126 14.98 1.72 9.14
N LEU A 127 14.88 2.95 8.65
CA LEU A 127 14.99 4.18 9.41
C LEU A 127 13.62 4.59 9.95
N PHE A 128 13.61 5.17 11.15
CA PHE A 128 12.40 5.66 11.79
C PHE A 128 11.85 6.92 11.10
N PRO A 129 10.53 7.18 11.16
CA PRO A 129 9.87 8.32 10.52
C PRO A 129 10.48 9.69 10.81
N LYS A 130 11.14 9.85 11.96
CA LYS A 130 11.86 11.07 12.34
C LYS A 130 12.98 11.48 11.38
N MET A 131 13.45 10.56 10.53
CA MET A 131 14.45 10.83 9.51
C MET A 131 13.87 11.54 8.29
N LEU A 132 12.54 11.58 8.15
CA LEU A 132 11.81 12.33 7.12
C LEU A 132 12.30 12.02 5.68
N GLU A 133 12.15 12.99 4.79
CA GLU A 133 12.49 12.89 3.38
C GLU A 133 13.98 12.58 3.17
N GLY A 134 14.28 11.66 2.25
CA GLY A 134 15.64 11.19 1.99
C GLY A 134 16.18 10.19 3.02
N GLY A 135 15.44 9.92 4.11
CA GLY A 135 15.81 8.92 5.11
C GLY A 135 14.74 7.84 5.29
N ALA A 136 13.56 8.24 5.80
CA ALA A 136 12.45 7.33 6.05
C ALA A 136 11.70 6.98 4.75
N ALA A 137 11.13 5.77 4.69
CA ALA A 137 10.18 5.44 3.63
C ALA A 137 8.87 6.21 3.84
N HIS A 138 8.12 6.43 2.77
CA HIS A 138 6.88 7.19 2.86
C HIS A 138 5.84 6.74 1.85
N PHE A 139 4.58 7.02 2.17
CA PHE A 139 3.52 7.12 1.18
C PHE A 139 3.34 8.60 0.85
N TYR A 140 3.29 8.92 -0.45
CA TYR A 140 3.16 10.30 -0.94
C TYR A 140 1.92 10.44 -1.82
N ASP A 141 1.35 11.65 -1.86
CA ASP A 141 0.13 11.97 -2.62
C ASP A 141 -1.01 10.96 -2.34
N CYS A 142 -1.30 10.72 -1.06
CA CYS A 142 -2.43 9.90 -0.62
C CYS A 142 -3.70 10.74 -0.61
N TYR A 143 -4.74 10.30 -1.32
CA TYR A 143 -6.03 10.97 -1.39
C TYR A 143 -7.15 10.01 -1.78
N GLY A 144 -8.37 10.32 -1.36
CA GLY A 144 -9.60 9.73 -1.87
C GLY A 144 -10.24 10.64 -2.92
N PHE A 145 -11.13 10.08 -3.73
CA PHE A 145 -11.95 10.85 -4.67
C PHE A 145 -13.33 10.23 -4.82
N THR A 146 -14.31 11.05 -5.14
CA THR A 146 -15.70 10.64 -5.39
C THR A 146 -15.86 10.08 -6.80
N THR A 147 -17.01 9.47 -7.09
CA THR A 147 -17.35 9.01 -8.44
C THR A 147 -17.35 10.14 -9.48
N THR A 148 -17.68 11.37 -9.06
CA THR A 148 -17.60 12.58 -9.89
C THR A 148 -16.18 13.09 -10.12
N GLY A 149 -15.17 12.45 -9.53
CA GLY A 149 -13.76 12.83 -9.63
C GLY A 149 -13.34 13.97 -8.70
N SER A 150 -14.23 14.40 -7.80
CA SER A 150 -13.90 15.41 -6.80
C SER A 150 -12.96 14.81 -5.75
N ILE A 151 -11.92 15.54 -5.37
CA ILE A 151 -11.01 15.11 -4.31
C ILE A 151 -11.78 15.10 -2.98
N TYR A 152 -11.63 14.04 -2.22
CA TYR A 152 -12.18 13.94 -0.88
C TYR A 152 -11.26 14.71 0.09
N GLU A 153 -11.80 15.75 0.71
CA GLU A 153 -11.10 16.50 1.76
C GLU A 153 -11.41 15.85 3.10
N TYR A 154 -10.36 15.46 3.83
CA TYR A 154 -10.51 14.87 5.15
C TYR A 154 -10.91 15.93 6.16
N ASP A 155 -12.08 15.78 6.78
CA ASP A 155 -12.57 16.66 7.85
C ASP A 155 -11.68 16.59 9.11
N TYR A 156 -10.89 15.51 9.26
CA TYR A 156 -9.99 15.28 10.38
C TYR A 156 -8.66 14.67 9.94
N GLN A 157 -7.61 14.93 10.73
CA GLN A 157 -6.31 14.28 10.56
C GLN A 157 -6.42 12.80 10.97
N PRO A 158 -6.12 11.84 10.08
CA PRO A 158 -6.14 10.43 10.45
C PRO A 158 -5.09 10.16 11.53
N TYR A 159 -5.45 9.40 12.57
CA TYR A 159 -4.53 9.08 13.66
C TYR A 159 -3.71 7.81 13.34
N PRO A 160 -2.38 7.82 13.52
CA PRO A 160 -1.57 6.63 13.28
C PRO A 160 -1.85 5.53 14.31
N VAL A 161 -2.02 4.29 13.85
CA VAL A 161 -2.14 3.11 14.71
C VAL A 161 -0.89 2.25 14.56
N VAL A 162 -0.23 1.94 15.69
CA VAL A 162 1.00 1.16 15.73
C VAL A 162 0.88 0.05 16.77
N THR A 163 1.13 -1.19 16.34
CA THR A 163 1.01 -2.39 17.20
C THR A 163 2.33 -2.75 17.90
N LYS A 164 3.48 -2.30 17.37
CA LYS A 164 4.82 -2.60 17.91
C LYS A 164 5.74 -1.36 17.88
N PRO A 165 5.43 -0.31 18.68
CA PRO A 165 6.06 1.02 18.57
C PRO A 165 7.56 1.05 18.90
N GLU A 166 8.06 0.06 19.63
CA GLU A 166 9.48 -0.11 19.90
C GLU A 166 10.28 -0.56 18.68
N CYS A 167 9.62 -1.15 17.67
CA CYS A 167 10.26 -1.63 16.45
C CYS A 167 9.94 -0.77 15.22
N TYR A 168 8.65 -0.45 15.04
CA TYR A 168 8.16 0.21 13.84
C TYR A 168 7.32 1.40 14.23
N ASN A 169 7.40 2.47 13.45
CA ASN A 169 6.63 3.66 13.74
C ASN A 169 6.13 4.31 12.45
N VAL A 170 5.11 5.15 12.60
CA VAL A 170 4.55 5.99 11.53
C VAL A 170 4.44 7.42 12.06
N SER A 171 4.71 8.40 11.21
CA SER A 171 4.54 9.80 11.55
C SER A 171 3.06 10.19 11.58
N LEU A 172 2.78 11.39 12.08
CA LEU A 172 1.53 12.08 11.72
C LEU A 172 1.49 12.34 10.20
N TRP A 173 0.31 12.68 9.71
CA TRP A 173 0.13 13.11 8.34
C TRP A 173 0.63 14.54 8.14
N TYR A 174 1.25 14.76 6.98
CA TYR A 174 1.72 16.05 6.52
C TYR A 174 0.95 16.46 5.26
N ASP A 175 0.85 17.77 5.02
CA ASP A 175 0.26 18.33 3.81
C ASP A 175 1.27 18.33 2.67
N THR A 176 0.84 17.91 1.47
CA THR A 176 1.69 18.02 0.26
C THR A 176 1.59 19.39 -0.42
N GLY A 177 0.74 20.28 0.10
CA GLY A 177 0.41 21.58 -0.50
C GLY A 177 -0.70 21.51 -1.56
N LYS A 178 -1.20 20.32 -1.92
CA LYS A 178 -2.38 20.13 -2.77
C LYS A 178 -3.62 19.84 -1.92
N PRO A 179 -4.78 20.49 -2.14
CA PRO A 179 -5.99 20.25 -1.37
C PRO A 179 -6.41 18.78 -1.36
N GLY A 180 -6.59 18.21 -0.16
CA GLY A 180 -6.98 16.80 0.05
C GLY A 180 -5.85 15.77 -0.07
N TYR A 181 -4.65 16.15 -0.50
CA TYR A 181 -3.51 15.23 -0.62
C TYR A 181 -2.65 15.28 0.63
N LYS A 182 -2.29 14.10 1.13
CA LYS A 182 -1.47 13.96 2.33
C LYS A 182 -0.29 13.02 2.08
N HIS A 183 0.70 13.09 2.95
CA HIS A 183 1.81 12.12 2.97
C HIS A 183 2.21 11.81 4.41
N PHE A 184 2.83 10.65 4.62
CA PHE A 184 3.36 10.26 5.93
C PHE A 184 4.59 9.37 5.75
N PHE A 185 5.44 9.36 6.78
CA PHE A 185 6.65 8.56 6.84
C PHE A 185 6.42 7.33 7.71
N TYR A 186 7.02 6.21 7.34
CA TYR A 186 6.97 4.96 8.08
C TYR A 186 8.32 4.25 8.03
N GLY A 187 8.54 3.35 8.97
CA GLY A 187 9.70 2.47 8.95
C GLY A 187 10.18 2.14 10.36
N GLY A 188 11.38 1.55 10.40
CA GLY A 188 12.04 1.19 11.63
C GLY A 188 12.57 -0.24 11.62
N ARG A 189 13.14 -0.62 12.75
CA ARG A 189 13.68 -1.93 13.05
C ARG A 189 13.56 -2.18 14.55
N CYS A 190 13.39 -3.43 14.94
CA CYS A 190 13.47 -3.78 16.36
C CYS A 190 14.86 -3.45 16.93
N PRO A 191 14.93 -3.12 18.24
CA PRO A 191 16.20 -3.05 18.94
C PRO A 191 16.97 -4.37 18.81
N ASP A 192 18.29 -4.29 18.74
CA ASP A 192 19.12 -5.47 18.85
C ASP A 192 18.88 -6.12 20.22
N PRO A 193 18.87 -7.47 20.31
CA PRO A 193 18.72 -8.14 21.59
C PRO A 193 19.80 -7.66 22.56
N GLU A 194 19.41 -7.34 23.79
CA GLU A 194 20.39 -6.94 24.81
C GLU A 194 21.43 -8.06 24.97
N PRO A 195 22.74 -7.72 25.02
CA PRO A 195 23.75 -8.70 25.32
C PRO A 195 23.44 -9.32 26.69
N PRO A 196 23.71 -10.63 26.89
CA PRO A 196 23.46 -11.26 28.18
C PRO A 196 24.20 -10.50 29.29
N SER A 197 23.50 -10.22 30.39
CA SER A 197 24.11 -9.66 31.59
C SER A 197 25.22 -10.59 32.08
N VAL A 198 26.43 -10.05 32.20
CA VAL A 198 27.63 -10.73 32.72
C VAL A 198 27.51 -10.91 34.23
#